data_AF-A0A9E4WSX4-F1
#
_entry.id   AF-A0A9E4WSX4-F1
#
_cell.length_a   1.000
_cell.length_b   1.000
_cell.length_c   1.000
_cell.angle_alpha   90.00
_cell.angle_beta   90.00
_cell.angle_gamma   90.00
#
_symmetry.space_group_name_H-M   'P 1'
#
loop_
_entity.id
_entity.type
_entity.pdbx_description
1 polymer ?
#
loop_
_entity_poly.entity_id
_entity_poly.type
_entity_poly.pdbx_seq_one_letter_code
_entity_poly.pdbx_strand_id
1 'polypeptide(L)'
;MKKQRFWLTPAAGLIGLLAVALVLFLAQGQPAYAAGFTVDSTADVVDASPGDGVCDDGSGNCTLRAAIMEANALAGADTIDLPAGTYTLSIAGAGEDANATGDLDITDDLTISGAAAASTIVDGAGLDRVFHIIGSVTVEISGLTIQHGSAVSAGGGIFNLGTLTLTSSTVSGNTAGGEGGGIANLGTLTLDNSTVTATRPSSTAAASSTSAR
;
A
#
# COMPACT_ATOMS: atom_id res chain seq x y z
N MET A 1 35.70 30.65 -80.03
CA MET A 1 35.98 29.46 -80.85
C MET A 1 36.22 28.27 -79.92
N LYS A 2 35.46 27.18 -80.12
CA LYS A 2 35.64 25.82 -79.57
C LYS A 2 35.50 25.66 -78.05
N LYS A 3 34.91 24.62 -77.48
CA LYS A 3 34.04 23.51 -77.89
C LYS A 3 33.53 22.94 -76.56
N GLN A 4 32.26 22.56 -76.50
CA GLN A 4 31.72 21.77 -75.41
C GLN A 4 32.36 20.38 -75.36
N ARG A 5 32.54 19.82 -74.15
CA ARG A 5 32.68 18.38 -73.94
C ARG A 5 31.91 17.94 -72.70
N PHE A 6 30.78 17.32 -73.02
CA PHE A 6 29.88 16.58 -72.15
C PHE A 6 30.48 15.18 -71.92
N TRP A 7 30.52 14.72 -70.67
CA TRP A 7 30.66 13.30 -70.32
C TRP A 7 29.57 12.96 -69.31
N LEU A 8 28.66 12.07 -69.73
CA LEU A 8 27.73 11.33 -68.89
C LEU A 8 28.42 10.05 -68.40
N THR A 9 28.21 9.67 -67.14
CA THR A 9 27.92 8.29 -66.64
C THR A 9 27.58 8.38 -65.13
N PRO A 10 26.99 7.36 -64.46
CA PRO A 10 25.56 7.21 -64.22
C PRO A 10 25.21 7.26 -62.71
N ALA A 11 23.91 7.22 -62.40
CA ALA A 11 23.35 7.17 -61.06
C ALA A 11 23.66 5.87 -60.29
N ALA A 12 23.91 5.98 -58.98
CA ALA A 12 23.51 5.03 -57.94
C ALA A 12 23.91 5.56 -56.55
N GLY A 13 23.05 5.39 -55.53
CA GLY A 13 23.53 5.32 -54.15
C GLY A 13 22.78 6.18 -53.13
N LEU A 14 21.61 5.69 -52.73
CA LEU A 14 20.85 6.06 -51.54
C LEU A 14 21.70 5.91 -50.26
N ILE A 15 21.93 6.96 -49.45
CA ILE A 15 22.14 6.84 -47.99
C ILE A 15 21.58 8.11 -47.32
N GLY A 16 20.37 8.01 -46.77
CA GLY A 16 19.86 8.97 -45.80
C GLY A 16 20.71 8.89 -44.54
N LEU A 17 21.37 9.99 -44.17
CA LEU A 17 22.13 10.07 -42.94
C LEU A 17 21.16 10.33 -41.78
N LEU A 18 20.66 9.24 -41.19
CA LEU A 18 19.98 9.27 -39.91
C LEU A 18 21.08 9.39 -38.82
N ALA A 19 21.38 10.60 -38.36
CA ALA A 19 22.26 10.79 -37.22
C ALA A 19 21.40 10.92 -35.95
N VAL A 20 21.38 9.82 -35.21
CA VAL A 20 20.75 9.61 -33.90
C VAL A 20 21.16 10.71 -32.93
N ALA A 21 20.19 11.49 -32.45
CA ALA A 21 20.39 12.34 -31.29
C ALA A 21 20.47 11.43 -30.05
N LEU A 22 21.68 11.16 -29.58
CA LEU A 22 21.92 10.54 -28.28
C LEU A 22 21.50 11.56 -27.21
N VAL A 23 20.23 11.52 -26.80
CA VAL A 23 19.77 12.21 -25.60
C VAL A 23 20.27 11.40 -24.42
N LEU A 24 21.43 11.78 -23.87
CA LEU A 24 21.80 11.40 -22.51
C LEU A 24 20.78 12.04 -21.57
N PHE A 25 19.70 11.31 -21.28
CA PHE A 25 18.91 11.55 -20.09
C PHE A 25 19.81 11.23 -18.90
N LEU A 26 20.44 12.27 -18.34
CA LEU A 26 20.87 12.21 -16.96
C LEU A 26 19.58 11.92 -16.18
N ALA A 27 19.48 10.71 -15.62
CA ALA A 27 18.51 10.41 -14.58
C ALA A 27 18.85 11.32 -13.40
N GLN A 28 18.36 12.56 -13.46
CA GLN A 28 18.35 13.45 -12.32
C GLN A 28 17.41 12.75 -11.34
N GLY A 29 17.98 12.13 -10.30
CA GLY A 29 17.21 11.54 -9.22
C GLY A 29 16.23 12.62 -8.76
N GLN A 30 14.94 12.40 -9.03
CA GLN A 30 13.93 13.31 -8.52
C GLN A 30 14.01 13.24 -7.00
N PRO A 31 13.88 14.36 -6.28
CA PRO A 31 13.74 14.29 -4.83
C PRO A 31 12.58 13.34 -4.54
N ALA A 32 12.80 12.34 -3.67
CA ALA A 32 11.70 11.53 -3.15
C ALA A 32 10.82 12.50 -2.33
N TYR A 33 9.67 12.84 -2.88
CA TYR A 33 8.67 13.64 -2.17
C TYR A 33 7.72 12.66 -1.50
N ALA A 34 7.67 12.73 -0.17
CA ALA A 34 6.60 12.11 0.60
C ALA A 34 5.26 12.70 0.14
N ALA A 35 4.39 11.87 -0.42
CA ALA A 35 3.03 12.20 -0.75
C ALA A 35 2.14 12.17 0.50
N GLY A 36 1.02 12.89 0.44
CA GLY A 36 0.03 12.95 1.49
C GLY A 36 -1.36 12.76 0.92
N PHE A 37 -2.07 11.76 1.43
CA PHE A 37 -3.43 11.43 1.01
C PHE A 37 -4.39 11.65 2.18
N THR A 38 -5.49 12.35 1.93
CA THR A 38 -6.59 12.48 2.90
C THR A 38 -7.76 11.66 2.40
N VAL A 39 -8.11 10.61 3.14
CA VAL A 39 -9.24 9.74 2.81
C VAL A 39 -10.55 10.48 3.07
N ASP A 40 -11.45 10.51 2.09
CA ASP A 40 -12.74 11.19 2.20
C ASP A 40 -13.95 10.25 1.99
N SER A 41 -13.68 8.97 1.67
CA SER A 41 -14.69 7.94 1.50
C SER A 41 -14.39 6.70 2.35
N THR A 42 -15.43 6.18 2.99
CA THR A 42 -15.38 4.90 3.74
C THR A 42 -15.63 3.69 2.85
N ALA A 43 -15.86 3.89 1.55
CA ALA A 43 -16.03 2.79 0.62
C ALA A 43 -14.72 1.99 0.47
N ASP A 44 -14.84 0.72 0.11
CA ASP A 44 -13.70 -0.13 -0.22
C ASP A 44 -13.66 -0.32 -1.75
N VAL A 45 -12.92 0.56 -2.42
CA VAL A 45 -12.76 0.60 -3.88
C VAL A 45 -11.29 0.85 -4.18
N VAL A 46 -10.76 0.20 -5.21
CA VAL A 46 -9.39 0.38 -5.70
C VAL A 46 -9.19 1.76 -6.30
N ASP A 47 -7.94 2.22 -6.33
CA ASP A 47 -7.55 3.40 -7.08
C ASP A 47 -7.73 3.17 -8.60
N ALA A 48 -8.17 4.20 -9.33
CA ALA A 48 -8.40 4.14 -10.77
C ALA A 48 -7.11 4.19 -11.59
N SER A 49 -6.02 4.79 -11.08
CA SER A 49 -4.74 4.96 -11.77
C SER A 49 -3.54 4.98 -10.80
N PRO A 50 -3.20 3.83 -10.17
CA PRO A 50 -2.09 3.72 -9.23
C PRO A 50 -0.78 4.37 -9.68
N GLY A 51 -0.24 5.28 -8.88
CA GLY A 51 1.05 5.93 -9.05
C GLY A 51 1.00 7.23 -9.86
N ASP A 52 -0.19 7.78 -10.10
CA ASP A 52 -0.33 9.10 -10.74
C ASP A 52 -0.25 10.27 -9.74
N GLY A 53 -0.19 9.97 -8.44
CA GLY A 53 -0.09 10.93 -7.35
C GLY A 53 -1.44 11.44 -6.86
N VAL A 54 -2.55 10.85 -7.31
CA VAL A 54 -3.92 11.25 -6.97
C VAL A 54 -4.68 10.04 -6.47
N CYS A 55 -5.09 10.08 -5.21
CA CYS A 55 -6.00 9.07 -4.65
C CYS A 55 -7.42 9.30 -5.21
N ASP A 56 -7.88 8.43 -6.11
CA ASP A 56 -9.17 8.52 -6.78
C ASP A 56 -9.75 7.14 -7.12
N ASP A 57 -10.94 6.83 -6.61
CA ASP A 57 -11.72 5.62 -6.92
C ASP A 57 -12.36 5.63 -8.33
N GLY A 58 -12.05 6.64 -9.15
CA GLY A 58 -12.60 6.88 -10.48
C GLY A 58 -13.94 7.63 -10.45
N SER A 59 -14.42 7.98 -9.26
CA SER A 59 -15.60 8.82 -9.02
C SER A 59 -15.26 10.12 -8.29
N GLY A 60 -13.98 10.39 -8.06
CA GLY A 60 -13.46 11.57 -7.37
C GLY A 60 -13.31 11.41 -5.86
N ASN A 61 -13.45 10.19 -5.31
CA ASN A 61 -13.27 9.96 -3.88
C ASN A 61 -11.96 9.23 -3.59
N CYS A 62 -11.33 9.57 -2.47
CA CYS A 62 -10.18 8.86 -1.95
C CYS A 62 -10.63 7.85 -0.88
N THR A 63 -10.52 6.56 -1.19
CA THR A 63 -10.72 5.47 -0.22
C THR A 63 -9.41 5.11 0.49
N LEU A 64 -9.48 4.39 1.60
CA LEU A 64 -8.27 3.87 2.26
C LEU A 64 -7.48 2.92 1.35
N ARG A 65 -8.17 2.03 0.62
CA ARG A 65 -7.51 1.12 -0.33
C ARG A 65 -6.83 1.90 -1.45
N ALA A 66 -7.51 2.88 -2.04
CA ALA A 66 -6.94 3.72 -3.10
C ALA A 66 -5.70 4.49 -2.61
N ALA A 67 -5.76 5.08 -1.41
CA ALA A 67 -4.64 5.80 -0.81
C ALA A 67 -3.41 4.90 -0.59
N ILE A 68 -3.61 3.66 -0.17
CA ILE A 68 -2.52 2.68 -0.02
C ILE A 68 -1.98 2.24 -1.39
N MET A 69 -2.85 2.07 -2.40
CA MET A 69 -2.41 1.75 -3.77
C MET A 69 -1.53 2.87 -4.35
N GLU A 70 -1.89 4.13 -4.13
CA GLU A 70 -1.03 5.27 -4.49
C GLU A 70 0.30 5.24 -3.75
N ALA A 71 0.26 5.13 -2.40
CA ALA A 71 1.48 5.11 -1.59
C ALA A 71 2.44 3.98 -1.99
N ASN A 72 1.93 2.79 -2.31
CA ASN A 72 2.73 1.66 -2.78
C ASN A 72 3.38 1.90 -4.16
N ALA A 73 2.79 2.76 -4.99
CA ALA A 73 3.22 3.02 -6.36
C ALA A 73 4.13 4.26 -6.50
N LEU A 74 4.11 5.12 -5.50
CA LEU A 74 5.00 6.28 -5.38
C LEU A 74 6.33 5.90 -4.72
N ALA A 75 7.25 6.86 -4.65
CA ALA A 75 8.56 6.65 -4.07
C ALA A 75 8.75 7.53 -2.84
N GLY A 76 9.11 6.91 -1.73
CA GLY A 76 9.41 7.61 -0.48
C GLY A 76 8.41 7.26 0.61
N ALA A 77 8.65 7.79 1.82
CA ALA A 77 7.78 7.54 2.95
C ALA A 77 6.53 8.42 2.87
N ASP A 78 5.40 7.83 2.49
CA ASP A 78 4.15 8.54 2.26
C ASP A 78 3.28 8.60 3.52
N THR A 79 2.26 9.44 3.48
CA THR A 79 1.36 9.68 4.60
C THR A 79 -0.10 9.56 4.20
N ILE A 80 -0.90 8.93 5.06
CA ILE A 80 -2.36 8.84 4.94
C ILE A 80 -2.98 9.44 6.20
N ASP A 81 -3.78 10.49 6.03
CA ASP A 81 -4.71 10.98 7.04
C ASP A 81 -6.05 10.26 6.87
N LEU A 82 -6.46 9.55 7.92
CA LEU A 82 -7.66 8.72 7.96
C LEU A 82 -8.66 9.32 8.96
N PRO A 83 -9.63 10.13 8.49
CA PRO A 83 -10.63 10.74 9.35
C PRO A 83 -11.45 9.72 10.15
N ALA A 84 -12.23 10.21 11.12
CA ALA A 84 -13.16 9.35 11.85
C ALA A 84 -14.17 8.71 10.90
N GLY A 85 -14.32 7.38 10.99
CA GLY A 85 -15.15 6.59 10.12
C GLY A 85 -14.99 5.09 10.40
N THR A 86 -15.87 4.29 9.79
CA THR A 86 -15.72 2.84 9.73
C THR A 86 -15.46 2.43 8.28
N TYR A 87 -14.23 2.00 8.03
CA TYR A 87 -13.69 1.56 6.75
C TYR A 87 -13.81 0.04 6.69
N THR A 88 -14.97 -0.45 6.22
CA THR A 88 -15.26 -1.88 6.14
C THR A 88 -14.75 -2.44 4.81
N LEU A 89 -13.83 -3.40 4.87
CA LEU A 89 -13.37 -4.12 3.69
C LEU A 89 -14.53 -4.94 3.11
N SER A 90 -14.71 -4.85 1.80
CA SER A 90 -15.84 -5.44 1.09
C SER A 90 -15.45 -6.16 -0.20
N ILE A 91 -14.24 -5.91 -0.72
CA ILE A 91 -13.72 -6.62 -1.89
C ILE A 91 -13.18 -7.98 -1.44
N ALA A 92 -13.93 -9.05 -1.72
CA ALA A 92 -13.51 -10.40 -1.35
C ALA A 92 -12.30 -10.87 -2.18
N GLY A 93 -11.37 -11.54 -1.51
CA GLY A 93 -10.14 -12.11 -2.05
C GLY A 93 -9.30 -12.60 -0.88
N ALA A 94 -8.43 -13.59 -1.08
CA ALA A 94 -7.55 -14.06 -0.02
C ALA A 94 -6.17 -14.44 -0.57
N GLY A 95 -5.11 -14.01 0.13
CA GLY A 95 -3.71 -14.29 -0.24
C GLY A 95 -3.30 -13.65 -1.58
N GLU A 96 -3.89 -12.49 -1.87
CA GLU A 96 -3.48 -11.58 -2.92
C GLU A 96 -2.54 -10.55 -2.29
N ASP A 97 -1.51 -10.09 -3.02
CA ASP A 97 -0.42 -9.25 -2.45
C ASP A 97 -0.21 -7.93 -3.25
N ALA A 98 -1.17 -7.52 -4.08
CA ALA A 98 -1.16 -6.29 -4.86
C ALA A 98 -2.25 -5.29 -4.41
N ASN A 99 -2.81 -5.47 -3.20
CA ASN A 99 -3.79 -4.59 -2.57
C ASN A 99 -5.11 -4.43 -3.36
N ALA A 100 -5.41 -5.32 -4.30
CA ALA A 100 -6.57 -5.22 -5.18
C ALA A 100 -7.82 -5.85 -4.57
N THR A 101 -7.65 -6.84 -3.69
CA THR A 101 -8.74 -7.57 -3.04
C THR A 101 -8.35 -8.03 -1.64
N GLY A 102 -9.32 -8.36 -0.77
CA GLY A 102 -9.03 -8.93 0.54
C GLY A 102 -8.47 -7.88 1.51
N ASP A 103 -7.33 -8.20 2.11
CA ASP A 103 -6.61 -7.32 3.03
C ASP A 103 -6.04 -6.07 2.35
N LEU A 104 -5.46 -5.20 3.17
CA LEU A 104 -4.74 -4.02 2.71
C LEU A 104 -3.24 -4.30 2.74
N ASP A 105 -2.64 -4.46 1.56
CA ASP A 105 -1.20 -4.72 1.42
C ASP A 105 -0.41 -3.41 1.39
N ILE A 106 0.57 -3.30 2.28
CA ILE A 106 1.50 -2.16 2.36
C ILE A 106 2.89 -2.64 1.97
N THR A 107 3.43 -2.05 0.90
CA THR A 107 4.67 -2.48 0.22
C THR A 107 5.72 -1.38 0.08
N ASP A 108 5.43 -0.15 0.50
CA ASP A 108 6.41 0.93 0.71
C ASP A 108 6.31 1.52 2.13
N ASP A 109 7.29 2.36 2.51
CA ASP A 109 7.30 3.09 3.78
C ASP A 109 6.05 3.98 3.89
N LEU A 110 5.31 3.84 4.99
CA LEU A 110 3.98 4.47 5.11
C LEU A 110 3.64 4.88 6.55
N THR A 111 3.11 6.08 6.71
CA THR A 111 2.46 6.52 7.94
C THR A 111 0.94 6.63 7.75
N ILE A 112 0.16 5.94 8.59
CA ILE A 112 -1.31 6.05 8.63
C ILE A 112 -1.71 6.68 9.97
N SER A 113 -2.33 7.85 9.91
CA SER A 113 -2.80 8.62 11.07
C SER A 113 -4.32 8.64 11.11
N GLY A 114 -4.90 7.95 12.08
CA GLY A 114 -6.32 8.02 12.39
C GLY A 114 -6.65 9.12 13.39
N ALA A 115 -7.89 9.62 13.36
CA ALA A 115 -8.34 10.66 14.29
C ALA A 115 -8.30 10.23 15.77
N ALA A 116 -8.67 8.97 16.04
CA ALA A 116 -8.61 8.31 17.36
C ALA A 116 -9.09 6.86 17.22
N ALA A 117 -8.53 5.95 18.04
CA ALA A 117 -8.90 4.53 17.97
C ALA A 117 -10.40 4.29 18.21
N ALA A 118 -11.06 5.12 19.02
CA ALA A 118 -12.49 5.00 19.29
C ALA A 118 -13.41 5.41 18.12
N SER A 119 -12.89 6.13 17.12
CA SER A 119 -13.68 6.71 16.04
C SER A 119 -13.16 6.39 14.64
N THR A 120 -11.98 5.79 14.53
CA THR A 120 -11.35 5.42 13.25
C THR A 120 -11.18 3.91 13.25
N ILE A 121 -12.06 3.22 12.53
CA ILE A 121 -12.19 1.76 12.58
C ILE A 121 -11.92 1.21 11.19
N VAL A 122 -10.93 0.33 11.07
CA VAL A 122 -10.73 -0.49 9.87
C VAL A 122 -11.21 -1.89 10.19
N ASP A 123 -12.28 -2.30 9.52
CA ASP A 123 -13.01 -3.54 9.79
C ASP A 123 -12.83 -4.51 8.62
N GLY A 124 -12.16 -5.64 8.87
CA GLY A 124 -11.89 -6.66 7.85
C GLY A 124 -13.11 -7.49 7.44
N ALA A 125 -14.27 -7.32 8.08
CA ALA A 125 -15.54 -8.00 7.79
C ALA A 125 -15.47 -9.53 7.72
N GLY A 126 -14.43 -10.13 8.28
CA GLY A 126 -14.13 -11.56 8.20
C GLY A 126 -13.73 -12.05 6.81
N LEU A 127 -13.35 -11.17 5.88
CA LEU A 127 -13.03 -11.52 4.49
C LEU A 127 -11.61 -12.09 4.33
N ASP A 128 -10.60 -11.35 4.77
CA ASP A 128 -9.20 -11.78 4.93
C ASP A 128 -8.60 -11.04 6.15
N ARG A 129 -7.27 -10.91 6.25
CA ARG A 129 -6.59 -10.01 7.18
C ARG A 129 -7.12 -8.58 7.04
N VAL A 130 -6.77 -7.71 7.98
CA VAL A 130 -7.01 -6.26 7.78
C VAL A 130 -5.81 -5.64 7.06
N PHE A 131 -4.60 -5.85 7.58
CA PHE A 131 -3.37 -5.33 7.01
C PHE A 131 -2.32 -6.42 6.81
N HIS A 132 -1.55 -6.31 5.74
CA HIS A 132 -0.37 -7.12 5.48
C HIS A 132 0.80 -6.21 5.11
N ILE A 133 1.83 -6.22 5.95
CA ILE A 133 3.04 -5.43 5.73
C ILE A 133 4.05 -6.33 5.03
N ILE A 134 4.34 -6.03 3.77
CA ILE A 134 5.11 -6.88 2.87
C ILE A 134 6.47 -6.26 2.58
N GLY A 135 7.52 -7.07 2.67
CA GLY A 135 8.88 -6.64 2.37
C GLY A 135 9.57 -5.93 3.53
N SER A 136 10.66 -5.24 3.23
CA SER A 136 11.51 -4.55 4.22
C SER A 136 11.16 -3.07 4.31
N VAL A 137 9.91 -2.79 4.68
CA VAL A 137 9.35 -1.43 4.81
C VAL A 137 9.17 -1.03 6.27
N THR A 138 9.05 0.26 6.51
CA THR A 138 8.74 0.87 7.81
C THR A 138 7.35 1.47 7.77
N VAL A 139 6.47 0.93 8.61
CA VAL A 139 5.07 1.35 8.69
C VAL A 139 4.74 1.84 10.08
N GLU A 140 4.14 3.01 10.16
CA GLU A 140 3.63 3.61 11.39
C GLU A 140 2.12 3.76 11.30
N ILE A 141 1.39 3.16 12.25
CA ILE A 141 -0.07 3.28 12.32
C ILE A 141 -0.43 3.85 13.68
N SER A 142 -1.22 4.94 13.68
CA SER A 142 -1.58 5.62 14.92
C SER A 142 -3.06 5.99 15.00
N GLY A 143 -3.68 5.77 16.16
CA GLY A 143 -5.07 6.21 16.39
C GLY A 143 -6.14 5.41 15.64
N LEU A 144 -5.92 4.11 15.39
CA LEU A 144 -6.89 3.23 14.70
C LEU A 144 -7.41 2.11 15.61
N THR A 145 -8.63 1.65 15.35
CA THR A 145 -9.07 0.30 15.71
C THR A 145 -9.01 -0.60 14.49
N ILE A 146 -8.39 -1.77 14.63
CA ILE A 146 -8.18 -2.77 13.58
C ILE A 146 -8.91 -4.03 14.02
N GLN A 147 -9.99 -4.38 13.34
CA GLN A 147 -10.91 -5.41 13.83
C GLN A 147 -11.49 -6.33 12.78
N HIS A 148 -12.00 -7.45 13.26
CA HIS A 148 -12.74 -8.46 12.48
C HIS A 148 -12.04 -8.95 11.21
N GLY A 149 -10.72 -8.87 11.12
CA GLY A 149 -9.98 -9.61 10.10
C GLY A 149 -9.92 -11.10 10.42
N SER A 150 -9.90 -11.92 9.37
CA SER A 150 -9.96 -13.38 9.42
C SER A 150 -8.99 -14.01 8.42
N ALA A 151 -7.87 -14.54 8.90
CA ALA A 151 -6.89 -15.23 8.05
C ALA A 151 -7.01 -16.76 8.14
N VAL A 152 -6.74 -17.48 7.05
CA VAL A 152 -6.60 -18.95 7.10
C VAL A 152 -5.29 -19.36 7.79
N SER A 153 -4.20 -18.60 7.56
CA SER A 153 -2.86 -18.92 8.04
C SER A 153 -2.53 -18.23 9.37
N ALA A 154 -2.25 -16.94 9.36
CA ALA A 154 -1.80 -16.19 10.54
C ALA A 154 -2.18 -14.71 10.43
N GLY A 155 -2.16 -14.00 11.56
CA GLY A 155 -2.21 -12.54 11.55
C GLY A 155 -3.57 -11.96 11.18
N GLY A 156 -4.66 -12.48 11.74
CA GLY A 156 -6.02 -12.13 11.36
C GLY A 156 -6.30 -10.63 11.29
N GLY A 157 -5.73 -9.83 12.20
CA GLY A 157 -5.75 -8.38 12.08
C GLY A 157 -4.61 -7.89 11.20
N ILE A 158 -3.39 -8.21 11.61
CA ILE A 158 -2.17 -7.75 10.95
C ILE A 158 -1.20 -8.91 10.76
N PHE A 159 -0.64 -9.04 9.56
CA PHE A 159 0.55 -9.83 9.32
C PHE A 159 1.73 -8.92 8.98
N ASN A 160 2.78 -8.92 9.80
CA ASN A 160 3.93 -8.04 9.63
C ASN A 160 5.20 -8.80 9.24
N LEU A 161 5.72 -8.52 8.05
CA LEU A 161 7.04 -8.97 7.59
C LEU A 161 8.12 -7.87 7.68
N GLY A 162 7.71 -6.61 7.84
CA GLY A 162 8.58 -5.43 7.89
C GLY A 162 8.78 -4.89 9.31
N THR A 163 8.92 -3.57 9.42
CA THR A 163 8.95 -2.84 10.71
C THR A 163 7.62 -2.16 10.90
N LEU A 164 6.90 -2.49 11.98
CA LEU A 164 5.61 -1.92 12.30
C LEU A 164 5.64 -1.26 13.68
N THR A 165 5.23 0.01 13.74
CA THR A 165 4.92 0.71 14.99
C THR A 165 3.42 0.96 15.06
N LEU A 166 2.79 0.48 16.13
CA LEU A 166 1.41 0.84 16.48
C LEU A 166 1.41 1.80 17.66
N THR A 167 0.85 3.00 17.47
CA THR A 167 0.73 4.01 18.51
C THR A 167 -0.73 4.31 18.82
N SER A 168 -1.12 4.32 20.10
CA SER A 168 -2.49 4.68 20.53
C SER A 168 -3.60 3.96 19.74
N SER A 169 -3.37 2.69 19.40
CA SER A 169 -4.24 1.90 18.52
C SER A 169 -4.79 0.66 19.23
N THR A 170 -5.89 0.12 18.73
CA THR A 170 -6.51 -1.10 19.24
C THR A 170 -6.57 -2.16 18.15
N VAL A 171 -6.07 -3.37 18.43
CA VAL A 171 -6.24 -4.55 17.57
C VAL A 171 -7.17 -5.51 18.30
N SER A 172 -8.37 -5.74 17.77
CA SER A 172 -9.39 -6.52 18.49
C SER A 172 -10.34 -7.31 17.63
N GLY A 173 -10.90 -8.41 18.16
CA GLY A 173 -11.92 -9.20 17.45
C GLY A 173 -11.42 -9.89 16.18
N ASN A 174 -10.10 -10.01 16.00
CA ASN A 174 -9.49 -10.64 14.84
C ASN A 174 -9.24 -12.14 15.09
N THR A 175 -9.31 -12.94 14.02
CA THR A 175 -9.16 -14.40 14.08
C THR A 175 -8.20 -14.93 13.01
N ALA A 176 -7.45 -15.99 13.30
CA ALA A 176 -6.63 -16.67 12.29
C ALA A 176 -6.67 -18.19 12.47
N GLY A 177 -6.57 -18.95 11.39
CA GLY A 177 -6.53 -20.42 11.45
C GLY A 177 -5.33 -20.99 12.19
N GLY A 178 -4.18 -20.33 12.08
CA GLY A 178 -2.95 -20.63 12.80
C GLY A 178 -2.63 -19.58 13.86
N GLU A 179 -1.39 -19.11 13.90
CA GLU A 179 -0.87 -18.25 14.97
C GLU A 179 -1.30 -16.78 14.82
N GLY A 180 -1.29 -16.05 15.94
CA GLY A 180 -1.45 -14.60 15.91
C GLY A 180 -2.82 -14.16 15.39
N GLY A 181 -3.91 -14.60 16.01
CA GLY A 181 -5.27 -14.19 15.59
C GLY A 181 -5.44 -12.67 15.49
N GLY A 182 -4.69 -11.90 16.29
CA GLY A 182 -4.59 -10.44 16.18
C GLY A 182 -3.47 -9.99 15.28
N ILE A 183 -2.23 -10.24 15.73
CA ILE A 183 -1.03 -9.86 15.00
C ILE A 183 -0.14 -11.09 14.89
N ALA A 184 0.30 -11.40 13.67
CA ALA A 184 1.45 -12.27 13.44
C ALA A 184 2.61 -11.39 12.99
N ASN A 185 3.78 -11.55 13.62
CA ASN A 185 4.94 -10.72 13.37
C ASN A 185 6.16 -11.58 13.09
N LEU A 186 6.71 -11.47 11.87
CA LEU A 186 7.98 -12.07 11.46
C LEU A 186 9.08 -11.03 11.24
N GLY A 187 8.74 -9.74 11.29
CA GLY A 187 9.69 -8.62 11.31
C GLY A 187 9.83 -7.99 12.70
N THR A 188 9.82 -6.66 12.76
CA THR A 188 9.89 -5.89 14.01
C THR A 188 8.54 -5.28 14.34
N LEU A 189 8.08 -5.44 15.59
CA LEU A 189 6.85 -4.83 16.09
C LEU A 189 7.14 -4.00 17.33
N THR A 190 6.72 -2.73 17.30
CA THR A 190 6.66 -1.84 18.45
C THR A 190 5.20 -1.50 18.75
N LEU A 191 4.79 -1.68 20.01
CA LEU A 191 3.48 -1.28 20.51
C LEU A 191 3.69 -0.16 21.53
N ASP A 192 3.17 1.02 21.24
CA ASP A 192 3.23 2.20 22.10
C ASP A 192 1.80 2.65 22.42
N ASN A 193 1.45 2.70 23.71
CA ASN A 193 0.10 3.03 24.17
C ASN A 193 -1.02 2.25 23.41
N SER A 194 -0.74 1.02 23.00
CA SER A 194 -1.62 0.23 22.13
C SER A 194 -2.13 -1.02 22.83
N THR A 195 -3.33 -1.45 22.43
CA THR A 195 -4.06 -2.55 23.05
C THR A 195 -4.31 -3.67 22.06
N VAL A 196 -3.89 -4.90 22.37
CA VAL A 196 -4.22 -6.10 21.60
C VAL A 196 -5.11 -7.01 22.45
N THR A 197 -6.38 -7.15 22.09
CA THR A 197 -7.38 -7.85 22.92
C THR A 197 -8.37 -8.67 22.10
N ALA A 198 -9.01 -9.66 22.72
CA ALA A 198 -10.09 -10.45 22.12
C ALA A 198 -9.75 -11.11 20.77
N THR A 199 -8.48 -11.49 20.55
CA THR A 199 -8.02 -12.12 19.32
C THR A 199 -7.84 -13.63 19.50
N ARG A 200 -8.18 -14.45 18.49
CA ARG A 200 -8.24 -15.92 18.66
C ARG A 200 -7.59 -16.70 17.51
N PRO A 201 -6.70 -17.67 17.80
CA PRO A 201 -6.46 -18.80 16.90
C PRO A 201 -7.77 -19.58 16.73
N SER A 202 -8.14 -19.95 15.51
CA SER A 202 -9.38 -20.69 15.22
C SER A 202 -9.25 -22.17 15.64
N SER A 203 -8.02 -22.69 15.75
CA SER A 203 -7.70 -23.96 16.41
C SER A 203 -7.39 -23.77 17.90
N THR A 204 -8.43 -23.63 18.73
CA THR A 204 -8.44 -23.90 20.19
C THR A 204 -7.14 -23.68 20.98
N ALA A 205 -6.80 -22.44 21.36
CA ALA A 205 -6.03 -22.12 22.59
C ALA A 205 -6.10 -20.62 22.93
N ALA A 206 -6.05 -20.35 24.23
CA ALA A 206 -6.21 -19.08 24.96
C ALA A 206 -5.84 -17.75 24.28
N ALA A 207 -6.70 -16.74 24.50
CA ALA A 207 -6.43 -15.34 24.21
C ALA A 207 -5.33 -14.79 25.13
N SER A 208 -4.25 -14.27 24.55
CA SER A 208 -3.32 -13.38 25.23
C SER A 208 -3.81 -11.94 25.06
N SER A 209 -4.27 -11.30 26.13
CA SER A 209 -4.40 -9.84 26.17
C SER A 209 -3.03 -9.26 26.53
N THR A 210 -2.37 -8.59 25.60
CA THR A 210 -1.17 -7.80 25.89
C THR A 210 -1.55 -6.34 25.78
N SER A 211 -1.58 -5.66 26.94
CA SER A 211 -1.59 -4.20 27.03
C SER A 211 -0.14 -3.79 27.25
N ALA A 212 0.48 -3.13 26.26
CA ALA A 212 1.81 -2.56 26.38
C ALA A 212 1.65 -1.10 26.86
N ARG A 213 2.40 -0.74 27.90
CA ARG A 213 2.42 0.61 28.48
C ARG A 213 3.37 1.51 27.73
#